data_AF-A0A914G738-F1
#
_entry.id   AF-A0A914G738-F1
#
_cell.length_a   1.000
_cell.length_b   1.000
_cell.length_c   1.000
_cell.angle_alpha   90.00
_cell.angle_beta   90.00
_cell.angle_gamma   90.00
#
_symmetry.space_group_name_H-M   'P 1'
#
loop_
_entity.id
_entity.type
_entity.pdbx_description
1 polymer ?
#
loop_
_entity_poly.entity_id
_entity_poly.type
_entity_poly.pdbx_seq_one_letter_code
_entity_poly.pdbx_strand_id
1 'polypeptide(L)'
;LFVIYNIPNINILTTTIFTVTSQYIRGCYFTDWAHYRQGIGKYDPESYIPGICTHIFFAFGKINDDFTAGAFDPADLPSGSNGGYFARVNALKQQQPGLKTLISFGGYSAGTWIFKQMASNSQNRQTFIQSVISFANQYGFDGIDIDWEYPDSNDKQNFATLMKVIVIASFL
;
A
#
# COMPACT_ATOMS: atom_id res chain seq x y z
N LEU A 1 5.23 -8.63 -2.76
CA LEU A 1 5.91 -7.62 -1.92
C LEU A 1 6.94 -6.84 -2.72
N PHE A 2 6.47 -5.77 -3.35
CA PHE A 2 7.29 -4.74 -4.00
C PHE A 2 6.81 -3.40 -3.48
N VAL A 3 7.69 -2.70 -2.76
CA VAL A 3 7.35 -1.52 -1.96
C VAL A 3 7.91 -0.25 -2.59
N ILE A 4 7.06 0.77 -2.76
CA ILE A 4 7.44 2.05 -3.36
C ILE A 4 7.12 3.21 -2.41
N TYR A 5 8.10 4.08 -2.17
CA TYR A 5 7.98 5.27 -1.31
C TYR A 5 7.94 6.54 -2.15
N ASN A 6 7.08 7.47 -1.75
CA ASN A 6 7.13 8.85 -2.24
C ASN A 6 8.20 9.62 -1.44
N ILE A 7 9.27 10.09 -2.09
CA ILE A 7 10.36 10.84 -1.44
C ILE A 7 10.27 12.31 -1.89
N PRO A 8 9.73 13.24 -1.06
CA PRO A 8 9.72 14.65 -1.39
C PRO A 8 11.13 15.27 -1.28
N ASN A 9 11.37 16.26 -2.13
CA ASN A 9 12.60 17.03 -2.35
C ASN A 9 13.43 17.32 -1.08
N ILE A 10 14.71 16.92 -1.09
CA ILE A 10 15.70 17.26 -0.07
C ILE A 10 16.33 18.62 -0.43
N ASN A 11 15.97 19.68 0.32
CA ASN A 11 16.75 20.92 0.37
C ASN A 11 17.88 20.75 1.40
N ILE A 12 19.13 20.66 0.93
CA ILE A 12 20.31 20.51 1.79
C ILE A 12 20.82 21.88 2.22
N LEU A 13 20.38 22.38 3.37
CA LEU A 13 21.08 23.45 4.10
C LEU A 13 20.85 23.30 5.62
N THR A 14 21.63 22.40 6.24
CA THR A 14 22.13 22.46 7.64
C THR A 14 22.89 21.16 7.93
N THR A 15 24.18 21.24 8.28
CA THR A 15 25.01 20.09 8.63
C THR A 15 24.70 19.63 10.06
N THR A 16 23.59 18.93 10.23
CA THR A 16 23.37 18.07 11.40
C THR A 16 23.97 16.72 11.07
N ILE A 17 24.95 16.25 11.87
CA ILE A 17 25.49 14.89 11.73
C ILE A 17 24.37 13.94 12.17
N PHE A 18 23.56 13.47 11.22
CA PHE A 18 22.68 12.34 11.44
C PHE A 18 23.54 11.09 11.43
N THR A 19 23.67 10.41 12.58
CA THR A 19 24.05 9.01 12.59
C THR A 19 22.98 8.25 11.81
N VAL A 20 23.28 7.88 10.57
CA VAL A 20 22.45 6.94 9.80
C VAL A 20 22.63 5.57 10.44
N THR A 21 21.88 5.30 11.50
CA THR A 21 21.70 3.93 11.96
C THR A 21 20.92 3.22 10.86
N SER A 22 21.54 2.25 10.18
CA SER A 22 20.82 1.36 9.28
C SER A 22 19.72 0.66 10.10
N GLN A 23 18.49 1.11 9.94
CA GLN A 23 17.34 0.56 10.66
C GLN A 23 16.75 -0.54 9.78
N TYR A 24 16.81 -1.79 10.25
CA TYR A 24 16.19 -2.91 9.54
C TYR A 24 14.68 -2.68 9.40
N ILE A 25 14.15 -2.95 8.21
CA ILE A 25 12.71 -2.91 7.96
C ILE A 25 12.04 -4.08 8.71
N ARG A 26 11.04 -3.73 9.52
CA ARG A 26 10.08 -4.65 10.13
C ARG A 26 8.71 -4.37 9.54
N GLY A 27 8.27 -5.25 8.65
CA GLY A 27 7.00 -5.15 7.93
C GLY A 27 5.89 -5.95 8.59
N CYS A 28 4.68 -5.41 8.63
CA CYS A 28 3.51 -6.07 9.20
C CYS A 28 2.31 -5.88 8.29
N TYR A 29 1.63 -6.96 7.91
CA TYR A 29 0.37 -6.86 7.20
C TYR A 29 -0.78 -6.66 8.19
N PHE A 30 -1.57 -5.60 7.98
CA PHE A 30 -2.88 -5.44 8.59
C PHE A 30 -3.93 -5.93 7.58
N THR A 31 -4.79 -6.85 7.99
CA THR A 31 -5.79 -7.46 7.10
C THR A 31 -7.18 -6.96 7.49
N ASP A 32 -7.87 -6.28 6.58
CA ASP A 32 -9.19 -5.65 6.84
C ASP A 32 -10.25 -6.64 7.35
N TRP A 33 -10.20 -7.89 6.88
CA TRP A 33 -11.13 -8.95 7.26
C TRP A 33 -10.97 -9.42 8.72
N ALA A 34 -9.87 -9.08 9.40
CA ALA A 34 -9.65 -9.48 10.79
C ALA A 34 -10.61 -8.77 11.76
N HIS A 35 -11.20 -7.63 11.38
CA HIS A 35 -12.22 -6.97 12.19
C HIS A 35 -13.50 -7.80 12.32
N TYR A 36 -13.82 -8.66 11.34
CA TYR A 36 -15.03 -9.50 11.39
C TYR A 36 -14.90 -10.74 12.28
N ARG A 37 -13.69 -11.04 12.76
CA ARG A 37 -13.49 -12.14 13.70
C ARG A 37 -14.22 -11.86 15.02
N GLN A 38 -14.62 -12.93 15.69
CA GLN A 38 -15.38 -12.88 16.93
C GLN A 38 -14.48 -13.12 18.15
N GLY A 39 -14.90 -12.62 19.31
CA GLY A 39 -14.20 -12.81 20.58
C GLY A 39 -12.75 -12.30 20.54
N ILE A 40 -11.84 -13.06 21.15
CA ILE A 40 -10.41 -12.71 21.27
C ILE A 40 -9.66 -12.70 19.91
N GLY A 41 -10.29 -13.19 18.84
CA GLY A 41 -9.71 -13.17 17.50
C GLY A 41 -9.93 -11.85 16.74
N LYS A 42 -10.82 -10.98 17.23
CA LYS A 42 -11.09 -9.67 16.62
C LYS A 42 -9.84 -8.80 16.69
N TYR A 43 -9.45 -8.23 15.55
CA TYR A 43 -8.30 -7.34 15.49
C TYR A 43 -8.67 -6.04 14.77
N ASP A 44 -8.54 -4.94 15.48
CA ASP A 44 -8.78 -3.58 15.00
C ASP A 44 -7.46 -2.82 14.92
N PRO A 45 -7.35 -1.72 14.15
CA PRO A 45 -6.15 -0.90 14.09
C PRO A 45 -5.63 -0.49 15.48
N GLU A 46 -6.53 -0.16 16.41
CA GLU A 46 -6.21 0.26 17.77
C GLU A 46 -5.63 -0.87 18.64
N SER A 47 -5.72 -2.13 18.21
CA SER A 47 -5.03 -3.25 18.87
C SER A 47 -3.53 -3.27 18.58
N TYR A 48 -3.05 -2.42 17.67
CA TYR A 48 -1.63 -2.28 17.35
C TYR A 48 -0.80 -1.83 18.56
N ILE A 49 0.38 -2.45 18.73
CA ILE A 49 1.34 -2.06 19.76
C ILE A 49 2.44 -1.21 19.12
N PRO A 50 2.57 0.09 19.46
CA PRO A 50 3.62 0.95 18.91
C PRO A 50 5.02 0.36 19.11
N GLY A 51 5.83 0.46 18.05
CA GLY A 51 7.22 0.06 18.06
C GLY A 51 7.48 -1.36 17.58
N ILE A 52 6.47 -2.17 17.26
CA ILE A 52 6.68 -3.54 16.74
C ILE A 52 6.96 -3.58 15.23
N CYS A 53 6.48 -2.60 14.47
CA CYS A 53 6.69 -2.49 13.02
C CYS A 53 7.34 -1.16 12.66
N THR A 54 8.04 -1.13 11.54
CA THR A 54 8.45 0.12 10.87
C THR A 54 7.50 0.47 9.71
N HIS A 55 6.86 -0.55 9.13
CA HIS A 55 5.97 -0.45 7.98
C HIS A 55 4.73 -1.31 8.22
N ILE A 56 3.55 -0.75 7.99
CA ILE A 56 2.29 -1.47 7.95
C ILE A 56 1.80 -1.53 6.51
N PHE A 57 1.51 -2.74 6.03
CA PHE A 57 0.93 -3.03 4.73
C PHE A 57 -0.56 -3.31 4.93
N PHE A 58 -1.43 -2.41 4.48
CA PHE A 58 -2.87 -2.60 4.51
C PHE A 58 -3.27 -3.58 3.39
N ALA A 59 -3.80 -4.73 3.77
CA ALA A 59 -4.32 -5.77 2.90
C ALA A 59 -5.86 -5.77 2.98
N PHE A 60 -6.59 -5.44 1.91
CA PHE A 60 -6.09 -5.03 0.59
C PHE A 60 -6.92 -3.91 -0.03
N GLY A 61 -6.31 -3.15 -0.95
CA GLY A 61 -7.05 -2.41 -1.97
C GLY A 61 -7.53 -3.35 -3.08
N LYS A 62 -8.51 -2.90 -3.85
CA LYS A 62 -9.07 -3.62 -5.00
C LYS A 62 -8.54 -3.05 -6.32
N ILE A 63 -8.30 -3.92 -7.29
CA ILE A 63 -8.17 -3.53 -8.71
C ILE A 63 -9.53 -3.75 -9.36
N ASN A 64 -10.16 -2.68 -9.81
CA ASN A 64 -11.45 -2.73 -10.51
C ASN A 64 -11.29 -3.27 -11.93
N ASP A 65 -12.41 -3.61 -12.58
CA ASP A 65 -12.40 -4.17 -13.95
C ASP A 65 -11.88 -3.18 -15.00
N ASP A 66 -11.92 -1.87 -14.71
CA ASP A 66 -11.34 -0.80 -15.52
C ASP A 66 -9.87 -0.49 -15.17
N PHE A 67 -9.26 -1.35 -14.34
CA PHE A 67 -7.89 -1.25 -13.80
C PHE A 67 -7.66 -0.06 -12.85
N THR A 68 -8.71 0.60 -12.37
CA THR A 68 -8.58 1.62 -11.32
C THR A 68 -8.47 0.99 -9.93
N ALA A 69 -7.93 1.74 -8.98
CA ALA A 69 -7.88 1.39 -7.58
C ALA A 69 -9.24 1.62 -6.90
N GLY A 70 -9.63 0.69 -6.03
CA GLY A 70 -10.83 0.77 -5.19
C GLY A 70 -10.59 0.25 -3.78
N ALA A 71 -11.56 0.46 -2.89
CA ALA A 71 -11.59 -0.24 -1.61
C ALA A 71 -12.11 -1.67 -1.81
N PHE A 72 -11.56 -2.63 -1.06
CA PHE A 72 -12.06 -4.00 -1.07
C PHE A 72 -13.31 -4.12 -0.21
N ASP A 73 -13.29 -3.51 0.98
CA ASP A 73 -14.42 -3.46 1.89
C ASP A 73 -14.98 -2.02 2.01
N PRO A 74 -16.30 -1.80 1.90
CA PRO A 74 -16.91 -0.49 2.16
C PRO A 74 -16.58 0.10 3.54
N ALA A 75 -16.28 -0.74 4.54
CA ALA A 75 -15.87 -0.31 5.87
C ALA A 75 -14.48 0.37 5.89
N ASP A 76 -13.66 0.16 4.85
CA ASP A 76 -12.35 0.80 4.72
C ASP A 76 -12.48 2.29 4.41
N LEU A 77 -13.55 2.65 3.69
CA LEU A 77 -13.84 4.01 3.25
C LEU A 77 -14.37 4.88 4.40
N PRO A 78 -14.23 6.22 4.28
CA PRO A 78 -14.78 7.17 5.23
C PRO A 78 -16.27 6.91 5.52
N SER A 79 -16.55 6.45 6.73
CA SER A 79 -17.90 6.16 7.20
C SER A 79 -18.05 6.47 8.69
N GLY A 80 -19.20 7.03 9.05
CA GLY A 80 -19.55 7.37 10.44
C GLY A 80 -18.53 8.29 11.12
N SER A 81 -18.44 8.18 12.46
CA SER A 81 -17.52 8.97 13.29
C SER A 81 -16.06 8.53 13.22
N ASN A 82 -15.79 7.30 12.74
CA ASN A 82 -14.46 6.69 12.85
C ASN A 82 -13.63 6.82 11.56
N GLY A 83 -14.22 7.31 10.47
CA GLY A 83 -13.49 7.63 9.24
C GLY A 83 -13.01 6.43 8.39
N GLY A 84 -13.42 5.20 8.73
CA GLY A 84 -13.04 3.97 8.01
C GLY A 84 -11.68 3.38 8.41
N TYR A 85 -11.40 2.15 7.99
CA TYR A 85 -10.14 1.47 8.33
C TYR A 85 -8.90 2.12 7.75
N PHE A 86 -8.98 2.71 6.56
CA PHE A 86 -7.83 3.43 5.99
C PHE A 86 -7.40 4.58 6.92
N ALA A 87 -8.35 5.40 7.37
CA ALA A 87 -8.05 6.51 8.27
C ALA A 87 -7.50 6.03 9.61
N ARG A 88 -8.07 4.97 10.19
CA ARG A 88 -7.66 4.42 11.48
C ARG A 88 -6.26 3.80 11.45
N VAL A 89 -5.90 3.09 10.38
CA VAL A 89 -4.53 2.58 10.20
C VAL A 89 -3.54 3.73 10.00
N ASN A 90 -3.89 4.74 9.19
CA ASN A 90 -3.04 5.91 8.99
C ASN A 90 -2.87 6.76 10.25
N ALA A 91 -3.86 6.77 11.16
CA ALA A 91 -3.77 7.46 12.45
C ALA A 91 -2.71 6.84 13.39
N LEU A 92 -2.31 5.57 13.20
CA LEU A 92 -1.25 4.94 14.00
C LEU A 92 0.10 5.66 13.87
N LYS A 93 0.32 6.40 12.77
CA LYS A 93 1.51 7.25 12.59
C LYS A 93 1.63 8.36 13.65
N GLN A 94 0.51 8.75 14.27
CA GLN A 94 0.51 9.73 15.37
C GLN A 94 1.03 9.11 16.68
N GLN A 95 0.85 7.80 16.86
CA GLN A 95 1.32 7.08 18.05
C GLN A 95 2.79 6.65 17.93
N GLN A 96 3.28 6.50 16.69
CA GLN A 96 4.67 6.14 16.41
C GLN A 96 5.24 7.02 15.29
N PRO A 97 5.90 8.14 15.65
CA PRO A 97 6.62 8.96 14.68
C PRO A 97 7.61 8.12 13.86
N GLY A 98 7.55 8.24 12.53
CA GLY A 98 8.37 7.47 11.60
C GLY A 98 7.76 6.15 11.11
N LEU A 99 6.64 5.70 11.68
CA LEU A 99 5.86 4.59 11.11
C LEU A 99 5.38 4.96 9.70
N LYS A 100 5.48 4.01 8.77
CA LYS A 100 4.97 4.14 7.40
C LYS A 100 3.80 3.19 7.16
N THR A 101 2.80 3.66 6.44
CA THR A 101 1.63 2.87 6.06
C THR A 101 1.54 2.79 4.55
N LEU A 102 1.30 1.60 4.03
CA LEU A 102 1.20 1.34 2.59
C LEU A 102 -0.10 0.61 2.29
N ILE A 103 -0.70 0.89 1.14
CA ILE A 103 -1.85 0.14 0.64
C ILE A 103 -1.36 -0.94 -0.34
N SER A 104 -1.79 -2.18 -0.11
CA SER A 104 -1.37 -3.34 -0.90
C SER A 104 -2.46 -3.71 -1.88
N PHE A 105 -2.11 -3.93 -3.15
CA PHE A 105 -3.05 -4.40 -4.18
C PHE A 105 -2.66 -5.82 -4.61
N GLY A 106 -3.59 -6.76 -4.45
CA GLY A 106 -3.42 -8.15 -4.89
C GLY A 106 -3.84 -9.18 -3.85
N GLY A 107 -2.93 -10.08 -3.51
CA GLY A 107 -3.18 -11.23 -2.66
C GLY A 107 -3.90 -12.37 -3.37
N TYR A 108 -3.95 -13.54 -2.72
CA TYR A 108 -4.52 -14.77 -3.27
C TYR A 108 -5.93 -14.59 -3.90
N SER A 109 -6.82 -13.87 -3.20
CA SER A 109 -8.22 -13.69 -3.64
C SER A 109 -8.37 -12.83 -4.89
N ALA A 110 -7.39 -11.97 -5.24
CA ALA A 110 -7.44 -11.19 -6.48
C ALA A 110 -7.16 -12.06 -7.72
N GLY A 111 -6.50 -13.20 -7.53
CA GLY A 111 -6.05 -14.06 -8.62
C GLY A 111 -5.10 -13.37 -9.58
N THR A 112 -4.80 -14.01 -10.72
CA THR A 112 -3.81 -13.49 -11.68
C THR A 112 -4.44 -12.79 -12.89
N TRP A 113 -5.72 -13.03 -13.19
CA TRP A 113 -6.31 -12.57 -14.45
C TRP A 113 -6.29 -11.05 -14.57
N ILE A 114 -6.72 -10.33 -13.53
CA ILE A 114 -6.79 -8.87 -13.55
C ILE A 114 -5.39 -8.24 -13.70
N PHE A 115 -4.38 -8.81 -13.04
CA PHE A 115 -2.99 -8.38 -13.18
C PHE A 115 -2.44 -8.62 -14.58
N LYS A 116 -2.71 -9.79 -15.17
CA LYS A 116 -2.30 -10.12 -16.55
C LYS A 116 -2.87 -9.10 -17.54
N GLN A 117 -4.18 -8.80 -17.43
CA GLN A 117 -4.82 -7.81 -18.30
C GLN A 117 -4.27 -6.39 -18.08
N MET A 118 -4.16 -5.97 -16.83
CA MET A 118 -3.64 -4.65 -16.47
C MET A 118 -2.19 -4.45 -16.93
N ALA A 119 -1.32 -5.44 -16.71
CA ALA A 119 0.09 -5.34 -17.03
C ALA A 119 0.39 -5.50 -18.52
N SER A 120 -0.49 -6.11 -19.31
CA SER A 120 -0.25 -6.43 -20.74
C SER A 120 -0.16 -5.22 -21.67
N ASN A 121 -0.80 -4.10 -21.32
CA ASN A 121 -0.93 -2.93 -22.19
C ASN A 121 -0.40 -1.66 -21.51
N SER A 122 0.29 -0.78 -22.24
CA SER A 122 0.82 0.48 -21.70
C SER A 122 -0.25 1.41 -21.16
N GLN A 123 -1.40 1.50 -21.85
CA GLN A 123 -2.53 2.31 -21.42
C GLN A 123 -3.11 1.77 -20.11
N ASN A 124 -3.31 0.46 -20.01
CA ASN A 124 -3.85 -0.17 -18.80
C ASN A 124 -2.90 0.01 -17.61
N ARG A 125 -1.59 -0.17 -17.81
CA ARG A 125 -0.58 0.13 -16.79
C ARG A 125 -0.67 1.59 -16.33
N GLN A 126 -0.81 2.53 -17.27
CA GLN A 126 -0.90 3.95 -16.94
C GLN A 126 -2.16 4.28 -16.15
N THR A 127 -3.33 3.75 -16.56
CA THR A 127 -4.59 3.88 -15.82
C THR A 127 -4.44 3.38 -14.38
N PHE A 128 -3.88 2.17 -14.22
CA PHE A 128 -3.65 1.59 -12.92
C PHE A 128 -2.71 2.44 -12.07
N ILE A 129 -1.55 2.83 -12.58
CA ILE A 129 -0.54 3.59 -11.83
C ILE A 129 -1.07 4.95 -11.37
N GLN A 130 -1.71 5.70 -12.28
CA GLN A 130 -2.29 6.99 -11.93
C GLN A 130 -3.37 6.82 -10.86
N SER A 131 -4.17 5.77 -10.97
CA SER A 131 -5.24 5.49 -10.02
C SER A 131 -4.71 5.07 -8.65
N VAL A 132 -3.74 4.15 -8.56
CA VAL A 132 -3.19 3.72 -7.25
C VAL A 132 -2.42 4.83 -6.53
N ILE A 133 -1.70 5.69 -7.27
CA ILE A 133 -1.03 6.86 -6.69
C ILE A 133 -2.06 7.84 -6.15
N SER A 134 -3.09 8.14 -6.95
CA SER A 134 -4.18 9.03 -6.52
C SER A 134 -4.91 8.47 -5.30
N PHE A 135 -5.17 7.17 -5.29
CA PHE A 135 -5.84 6.48 -4.19
C PHE A 135 -4.99 6.50 -2.91
N ALA A 136 -3.70 6.16 -3.00
CA ALA A 136 -2.78 6.19 -1.86
C ALA A 136 -2.70 7.61 -1.26
N ASN A 137 -2.54 8.64 -2.10
CA ASN A 137 -2.52 10.03 -1.69
C ASN A 137 -3.85 10.47 -1.06
N GLN A 138 -4.98 10.11 -1.68
CA GLN A 138 -6.33 10.46 -1.22
C GLN A 138 -6.60 9.97 0.20
N TYR A 139 -6.15 8.75 0.54
CA TYR A 139 -6.39 8.15 1.85
C TYR A 139 -5.24 8.30 2.84
N GLY A 140 -4.12 8.94 2.45
CA GLY A 140 -3.01 9.29 3.35
C GLY A 140 -1.98 8.17 3.58
N PHE A 141 -1.86 7.23 2.64
CA PHE A 141 -0.82 6.21 2.64
C PHE A 141 0.52 6.78 2.15
N ASP A 142 1.63 6.30 2.73
CA ASP A 142 2.99 6.73 2.40
C ASP A 142 3.60 5.96 1.21
N GLY A 143 2.92 4.91 0.74
CA GLY A 143 3.40 4.06 -0.33
C GLY A 143 2.38 3.04 -0.81
N ILE A 144 2.79 2.30 -1.84
CA ILE A 144 2.01 1.25 -2.48
C ILE A 144 2.81 -0.05 -2.40
N ASP A 145 2.11 -1.15 -2.16
CA ASP A 145 2.65 -2.51 -2.30
C ASP A 145 1.89 -3.29 -3.39
N ILE A 146 2.64 -4.02 -4.21
CA ILE A 146 2.09 -4.84 -5.29
C ILE A 146 2.31 -6.32 -4.96
N ASP A 147 1.20 -7.02 -4.72
CA ASP A 147 1.12 -8.42 -4.34
C ASP A 147 0.44 -9.26 -5.43
N TRP A 148 1.02 -9.23 -6.64
CA TRP A 148 0.62 -10.14 -7.71
C TRP A 148 1.15 -11.55 -7.41
N GLU A 149 0.24 -12.48 -7.16
CA GLU A 149 0.52 -13.89 -6.86
C GLU A 149 0.02 -14.86 -7.96
N TYR A 150 0.81 -15.25 -8.95
CA TYR A 150 2.14 -14.73 -9.29
C TYR A 150 2.20 -14.46 -10.80
N PRO A 151 3.05 -13.53 -11.26
CA PRO A 151 3.36 -13.44 -12.68
C PRO A 151 4.07 -14.72 -13.13
N ASP A 152 3.62 -15.31 -14.25
CA ASP A 152 4.27 -16.47 -14.84
C ASP A 152 5.37 -16.07 -15.84
N SER A 153 5.93 -17.05 -16.56
CA SER A 153 6.98 -16.81 -17.55
C SER A 153 6.58 -15.84 -18.66
N ASN A 154 5.30 -15.82 -19.06
CA ASN A 154 4.79 -14.92 -20.09
C ASN A 154 4.57 -13.50 -19.55
N ASP A 155 4.40 -13.37 -18.24
CA ASP A 155 4.15 -12.09 -17.58
C ASP A 155 5.44 -11.36 -17.16
N LYS A 156 6.59 -12.05 -17.13
CA LYS A 156 7.87 -11.53 -16.61
C LYS A 156 8.21 -10.13 -17.13
N GLN A 157 8.10 -9.91 -18.44
CA GLN A 157 8.44 -8.61 -19.05
C GLN A 157 7.40 -7.53 -18.71
N ASN A 158 6.12 -7.90 -18.67
CA ASN A 158 5.04 -7.00 -18.31
C ASN A 158 5.13 -6.58 -16.85
N PHE A 159 5.45 -7.52 -15.96
CA PHE A 159 5.69 -7.26 -14.54
C PHE A 159 6.88 -6.33 -14.34
N ALA A 160 8.03 -6.61 -14.97
CA ALA A 160 9.20 -5.74 -14.88
C ALA A 160 8.92 -4.32 -15.42
N THR A 161 8.16 -4.23 -16.51
CA THR A 161 7.74 -2.94 -17.08
C THR A 161 6.84 -2.19 -16.11
N LEU A 162 5.83 -2.87 -15.55
CA LEU A 162 4.93 -2.32 -14.54
C LEU A 162 5.72 -1.76 -13.34
N MET A 163 6.64 -2.53 -12.75
CA MET A 163 7.49 -2.09 -11.63
C MET A 163 8.34 -0.88 -12.00
N LYS A 164 8.89 -0.83 -13.21
CA LYS A 164 9.68 0.31 -13.67
C LYS A 164 8.84 1.59 -13.76
N VAL A 165 7.65 1.51 -14.36
CA VAL A 165 6.83 2.71 -14.59
C VAL A 165 6.17 3.24 -13.32
N ILE A 166 5.78 2.36 -12.39
CA ILE A 166 5.22 2.80 -11.10
C ILE A 166 6.28 3.53 -10.25
N VAL A 167 7.53 3.04 -10.24
CA VAL A 167 8.64 3.71 -9.52
C VAL A 167 8.90 5.10 -10.09
N ILE A 168 8.96 5.23 -11.43
CA ILE A 168 9.16 6.54 -12.08
C ILE A 168 8.02 7.51 -11.73
N ALA A 169 6.78 7.03 -11.78
CA ALA A 169 5.60 7.87 -11.51
C ALA A 169 5.51 8.32 -10.04
N SER A 170 6.09 7.59 -9.09
CA SER A 170 6.14 8.00 -7.68
C SER A 170 7.13 9.12 -7.36
N PHE A 171 7.93 9.57 -8.34
CA PHE A 171 8.84 10.72 -8.22
C PHE A 171 8.35 11.97 -8.97
N LEU A 172 7.19 11.90 -9.63
CA LEU A 172 6.56 13.01 -10.36
C LEU A 172 5.42 13.61 -9.53
#